data_AF-A0A3M2HCG7-F1
#
_entry.id   AF-A0A3M2HCG7-F1
#
_cell.length_a   1.000
_cell.length_b   1.000
_cell.length_c   1.000
_cell.angle_alpha   90.00
_cell.angle_beta   90.00
_cell.angle_gamma   90.00
#
_symmetry.space_group_name_H-M   'P 1'
#
loop_
_entity.id
_entity.type
_entity.pdbx_description
1 polymer ?
#
loop_
_entity_poly.entity_id
_entity_poly.type
_entity_poly.pdbx_seq_one_letter_code
_entity_poly.pdbx_strand_id
1 'polypeptide(L)'
;MKLLDFKPKKVMLNITPLVDVLFILIIFFVVSSTFLEQPGIKLELPKAQTAQLERIEKAVLMISEDSRLFFRGEEVTLAQLPKALAAAMEQSTDRSL
;
A
#
# COMPACT_ATOMS: atom_id res chain seq x y z
N MET A 1 19.61 19.13 73.40
CA MET A 1 19.74 18.68 72.00
C MET A 1 18.35 18.56 71.40
N LYS A 2 17.95 19.46 70.50
CA LYS A 2 16.68 19.34 69.77
C LYS A 2 16.87 18.31 68.66
N LEU A 3 16.11 17.23 68.71
CA LEU A 3 16.08 16.19 67.68
C LEU A 3 15.41 16.78 66.44
N LEU A 4 16.08 16.66 65.30
CA LEU A 4 15.57 17.05 63.99
C LEU A 4 14.46 16.07 63.60
N ASP A 5 13.21 16.51 63.68
CA ASP A 5 12.05 15.77 63.16
C ASP A 5 12.14 15.66 61.63
N PHE A 6 12.61 14.51 61.15
CA PHE A 6 12.62 14.17 59.73
C PHE A 6 11.23 13.63 59.33
N LYS A 7 10.34 14.50 58.88
CA LYS A 7 9.08 14.07 58.25
C LYS A 7 9.35 13.58 56.82
N PRO A 8 8.95 12.36 56.43
CA PRO A 8 9.16 11.86 55.08
C PRO A 8 8.35 12.71 54.08
N LYS A 9 9.06 13.29 53.11
CA LYS A 9 8.46 14.08 52.03
C LYS A 9 7.75 13.12 51.08
N LYS A 10 6.42 13.09 51.09
CA LYS A 10 5.63 12.34 50.10
C LYS A 10 5.95 12.90 48.72
N VAL A 11 6.56 12.08 47.86
CA VAL A 11 6.76 12.41 46.45
C VAL A 11 5.43 12.20 45.74
N MET A 12 4.83 13.27 45.21
CA MET A 12 3.66 13.17 44.34
C MET A 12 4.13 12.95 42.90
N LEU A 13 3.69 11.84 42.30
CA LEU A 13 3.92 11.57 40.87
C LEU A 13 2.88 12.36 40.06
N ASN A 14 3.33 13.22 39.16
CA ASN A 14 2.45 13.94 38.25
C ASN A 14 2.05 13.00 37.10
N ILE A 15 0.78 12.61 37.05
CA ILE A 15 0.24 11.67 36.04
C ILE A 15 -0.07 12.36 34.71
N THR A 16 -0.30 13.68 34.71
CA THR A 16 -0.61 14.48 33.52
C THR A 16 0.37 14.28 32.36
N PRO A 17 1.71 14.37 32.52
CA PRO A 17 2.65 14.13 31.42
C PRO A 17 2.67 12.66 30.94
N LEU A 18 2.36 11.69 31.80
CA LEU A 18 2.32 10.27 31.41
C LEU A 18 1.12 9.99 30.49
N VAL A 19 -0.02 10.60 30.80
CA VAL A 19 -1.24 10.49 30.00
C VAL A 19 -1.05 11.12 28.62
N ASP A 20 -0.38 12.27 28.54
CA ASP A 20 -0.09 12.96 27.28
C ASP A 20 0.74 12.08 26.31
N VAL A 21 1.81 11.45 26.81
CA VAL A 21 2.62 10.51 26.02
C VAL A 21 1.78 9.32 25.52
N LEU A 22 0.89 8.77 26.36
CA LEU A 22 0.03 7.66 25.97
C LEU A 22 -0.97 8.07 24.86
N PHE A 23 -1.56 9.26 24.95
CA PHE A 23 -2.48 9.77 23.93
C PHE A 23 -1.80 9.96 22.58
N ILE A 24 -0.61 10.57 22.57
CA ILE A 24 0.16 10.78 21.34
C ILE A 24 0.53 9.45 20.68
N LEU A 25 0.91 8.44 21.47
CA LEU A 25 1.21 7.10 20.95
C LEU A 25 -0.01 6.45 20.28
N ILE A 26 -1.19 6.53 20.92
CA ILE A 26 -2.43 5.95 20.35
C ILE A 26 -2.79 6.63 19.04
N ILE A 27 -2.74 7.97 18.99
CA ILE A 27 -3.02 8.74 17.77
C ILE A 27 -2.05 8.34 16.66
N PHE A 28 -0.75 8.25 16.97
CA PHE A 28 0.26 7.84 16.00
C PHE A 28 -0.01 6.44 15.44
N PHE A 29 -0.36 5.47 16.27
CA PHE A 29 -0.70 4.11 15.83
C PHE A 29 -1.93 4.08 14.93
N VAL A 30 -3.01 4.77 15.33
CA VAL A 30 -4.26 4.81 14.56
C VAL A 30 -4.02 5.44 13.18
N VAL A 31 -3.31 6.56 13.12
CA VAL A 31 -3.00 7.25 11.85
C VAL A 31 -2.04 6.44 10.98
N SER A 32 -1.06 5.75 11.57
CA SER A 32 -0.09 4.95 10.80
C SER A 32 -0.69 3.66 10.25
N SER A 33 -1.69 3.08 10.90
CA SER A 33 -2.28 1.80 10.51
C SER A 33 -3.14 1.88 9.25
N THR A 34 -3.56 3.07 8.80
CA THR A 34 -4.43 3.22 7.61
C THR A 34 -3.69 3.06 6.28
N PHE A 35 -2.36 2.84 6.29
CA PHE A 35 -1.55 2.74 5.08
C PHE A 35 -1.38 1.33 4.49
N LEU A 36 -1.96 0.30 5.13
CA LEU A 36 -1.82 -1.10 4.69
C LEU A 36 -3.03 -1.65 3.90
N GLU A 37 -3.92 -0.78 3.42
CA GLU A 37 -4.96 -1.19 2.47
C GLU A 37 -4.40 -1.24 1.05
N GLN A 38 -3.46 -2.17 0.79
CA GLN A 38 -3.19 -2.59 -0.58
C GLN A 38 -4.37 -3.49 -1.00
N PRO A 39 -5.17 -3.14 -2.01
CA PRO A 39 -6.18 -4.05 -2.54
C PRO A 39 -5.44 -5.30 -3.04
N GLY A 40 -5.50 -6.37 -2.23
CA GLY A 40 -4.80 -7.61 -2.46
C GLY A 40 -5.38 -8.30 -3.69
N ILE A 41 -4.84 -8.00 -4.87
CA ILE A 41 -5.05 -8.84 -6.04
C ILE A 41 -4.38 -10.17 -5.73
N LYS A 42 -5.18 -11.24 -5.65
CA LYS A 42 -4.68 -12.60 -5.51
C LYS A 42 -3.93 -12.97 -6.80
N LEU A 43 -2.62 -12.74 -6.82
CA LEU A 43 -1.79 -13.07 -7.96
C LEU A 43 -1.47 -14.57 -7.91
N GLU A 44 -2.15 -15.35 -8.75
CA GLU A 44 -1.77 -16.75 -8.97
C GLU A 44 -0.55 -16.77 -9.90
N LEU A 45 0.64 -16.99 -9.34
CA LEU A 45 1.86 -17.11 -10.14
C LEU A 45 1.80 -18.41 -10.95
N PRO A 46 1.82 -18.35 -12.29
CA PRO A 46 1.88 -19.56 -13.10
C PRO A 46 3.21 -20.27 -12.86
N LYS A 47 3.16 -21.59 -12.69
CA LYS A 47 4.38 -22.42 -12.61
C LYS A 47 5.08 -22.35 -13.97
N ALA A 48 6.28 -21.78 -14.01
CA ALA A 48 7.07 -21.66 -15.23
C ALA A 48 7.38 -23.06 -15.79
N GLN A 49 6.75 -23.42 -16.90
CA GLN A 49 7.22 -24.49 -17.76
C GLN A 49 8.36 -23.90 -18.58
N THR A 50 9.52 -24.55 -18.50
CA THR A 50 10.76 -24.40 -19.28
C THR A 50 10.79 -23.27 -20.32
N ALA A 51 11.77 -22.38 -20.18
CA ALA A 51 12.07 -21.23 -21.03
C ALA A 51 11.96 -21.52 -22.53
N GLN A 52 10.78 -21.27 -23.10
CA GLN A 52 10.70 -20.68 -24.42
C GLN A 52 10.70 -19.17 -24.19
N LEU A 53 11.62 -18.47 -24.86
CA LEU A 53 11.66 -17.02 -24.88
C LEU A 53 10.47 -16.53 -25.72
N GLU A 54 9.24 -16.82 -25.28
CA GLU A 54 8.07 -16.17 -25.81
C GLU A 54 8.26 -14.69 -25.49
N ARG A 55 8.27 -13.89 -26.55
CA ARG A 55 8.23 -12.43 -26.43
C ARG A 55 6.86 -12.11 -25.84
N ILE A 56 6.76 -12.16 -24.51
CA ILE A 56 5.58 -11.71 -23.79
C ILE A 56 5.46 -10.23 -24.15
N GLU A 57 4.56 -9.93 -25.07
CA GLU A 57 4.15 -8.55 -25.33
C GLU A 57 3.45 -8.08 -24.07
N LYS A 58 4.23 -7.45 -23.18
CA LYS A 58 3.70 -6.88 -21.94
C LYS A 58 2.66 -5.84 -22.31
N ALA A 59 1.40 -6.12 -22.01
CA ALA A 59 0.36 -5.11 -22.01
C ALA A 59 0.64 -4.12 -20.86
N VAL A 60 1.07 -2.91 -21.19
CA VAL A 60 1.37 -1.86 -20.21
C VAL A 60 0.24 -0.84 -20.20
N LEU A 61 -0.44 -0.74 -19.05
CA LEU A 61 -1.42 0.29 -18.74
C LEU A 61 -0.77 1.28 -17.76
N MET A 62 -0.78 2.57 -18.09
CA MET A 62 -0.30 3.64 -17.23
C MET A 62 -1.49 4.50 -16.80
N ILE A 63 -1.51 4.90 -15.53
CA ILE A 63 -2.54 5.74 -14.93
C ILE A 63 -1.83 7.00 -14.42
N SER A 64 -2.25 8.15 -14.91
CA SER A 64 -1.73 9.45 -14.51
C SER A 64 -2.48 9.99 -13.28
N GLU A 65 -1.89 10.95 -12.57
CA GLU A 65 -2.47 11.59 -11.37
C GLU A 65 -3.82 12.28 -11.65
N ASP A 66 -4.02 12.74 -12.87
CA ASP A 66 -5.26 13.33 -13.37
C ASP A 66 -6.28 12.30 -13.88
N SER A 67 -6.12 11.03 -13.51
CA SER A 67 -6.99 9.91 -13.90
C SER A 67 -7.03 9.64 -15.41
N ARG A 68 -6.07 10.15 -16.18
CA ARG A 68 -5.89 9.76 -17.59
C ARG A 68 -5.28 8.37 -17.67
N LEU A 69 -5.80 7.55 -18.58
CA LEU A 69 -5.32 6.21 -18.82
C LEU A 69 -4.55 6.19 -20.14
N PHE A 70 -3.40 5.53 -20.13
CA PHE A 70 -2.58 5.35 -21.32
C PHE A 70 -2.33 3.87 -21.54
N PHE A 71 -2.69 3.37 -22.72
CA PHE A 71 -2.42 2.00 -23.14
C PHE A 71 -1.46 2.02 -24.32
N ARG A 72 -0.30 1.36 -24.18
CA ARG A 72 0.77 1.36 -25.20
C ARG A 72 1.22 2.77 -25.67
N GLY A 73 1.10 3.77 -24.78
CA GLY A 73 1.47 5.16 -25.07
C GLY A 73 0.35 6.01 -25.69
N GLU A 74 -0.82 5.43 -25.97
CA GLU A 74 -1.99 6.18 -26.42
C GLU A 74 -2.97 6.42 -25.28
N GLU A 75 -3.53 7.63 -25.21
CA GLU A 75 -4.56 7.96 -24.24
C GLU A 75 -5.86 7.21 -24.57
N VAL A 76 -6.37 6.43 -23.61
CA VAL A 76 -7.59 5.64 -23.75
C VAL A 76 -8.59 6.04 -22.68
N THR A 77 -9.87 6.03 -23.01
CA THR A 77 -10.93 6.21 -22.00
C THR A 77 -11.29 4.89 -21.33
N LEU A 78 -11.89 4.93 -20.14
CA LEU A 78 -12.40 3.72 -19.46
C LEU A 78 -13.36 2.90 -20.32
N ALA A 79 -14.15 3.56 -21.18
CA ALA A 79 -15.08 2.88 -22.09
C ALA A 79 -14.36 2.13 -23.23
N GLN A 80 -13.19 2.63 -23.65
CA GLN A 80 -12.40 2.06 -24.74
C GLN A 80 -11.41 1.00 -24.24
N LEU A 81 -11.04 1.05 -22.96
CA LEU A 81 -10.05 0.16 -22.36
C LEU A 81 -10.39 -1.34 -22.51
N PRO A 82 -11.64 -1.83 -22.27
CA PRO A 82 -11.96 -3.24 -22.47
C PRO A 82 -11.76 -3.70 -23.91
N LYS A 83 -12.09 -2.84 -24.88
CA LYS A 83 -11.91 -3.13 -26.31
C LYS A 83 -10.44 -3.16 -26.70
N ALA A 84 -9.64 -2.23 -26.18
CA ALA A 84 -8.20 -2.19 -26.42
C ALA A 84 -7.47 -3.39 -25.79
N LEU A 85 -7.89 -3.81 -24.61
CA LEU A 85 -7.37 -5.01 -23.93
C LEU A 85 -7.77 -6.29 -24.66
N ALA A 86 -9.04 -6.42 -25.08
CA ALA A 86 -9.50 -7.59 -25.85
C ALA A 86 -8.71 -7.74 -27.16
N ALA A 87 -8.52 -6.65 -27.91
CA ALA A 87 -7.71 -6.66 -29.14
C ALA A 87 -6.24 -7.02 -28.88
N ALA A 88 -5.66 -6.57 -27.76
CA ALA A 88 -4.30 -6.94 -27.38
C ALA A 88 -4.18 -8.40 -26.93
N MET A 89 -5.22 -8.95 -26.28
CA MET A 89 -5.26 -10.36 -25.86
C MET A 89 -5.40 -11.29 -27.06
N GLU A 90 -6.24 -10.96 -28.04
CA GLU A 90 -6.39 -11.73 -29.28
C GLU A 90 -5.08 -11.82 -30.07
N GLN A 91 -4.29 -10.74 -30.12
CA GLN A 91 -2.98 -10.72 -30.75
C GLN A 91 -1.95 -11.63 -30.05
N SER A 92 -2.11 -11.85 -28.75
CA SER A 92 -1.22 -12.72 -27.95
C SER A 92 -1.66 -14.19 -27.89
N THR A 93 -2.92 -14.50 -28.18
CA THR A 93 -3.45 -15.89 -28.18
C THR A 93 -3.12 -16.66 -29.47
N ASP A 94 -2.70 -15.98 -30.55
CA ASP A 94 -2.53 -16.59 -31.88
C ASP A 94 -1.07 -16.93 -32.26
N ARG A 95 -0.21 -17.32 -31.31
CA ARG A 95 1.16 -17.79 -31.62
C ARG A 95 1.65 -19.01 -30.84
N SER A 96 0.72 -19.84 -30.34
CA SER A 96 1.05 -21.08 -29.63
C SER A 96 0.31 -22.28 -30.23
N LEU A 97 0.45 -22.48 -31.55
CA LEU A 97 0.28 -23.78 -32.21
C LEU A 97 1.59 -24.18 -32.89
#